data_AF-A0A0Q7JDX2-F1
#
_entry.id   AF-A0A0Q7JDX2-F1
#
_cell.length_a   1.000
_cell.length_b   1.000
_cell.length_c   1.000
_cell.angle_alpha   90.00
_cell.angle_beta   90.00
_cell.angle_gamma   90.00
#
_symmetry.space_group_name_H-M   'P 1'
#
loop_
_entity.id
_entity.type
_entity.pdbx_description
1 polymer ?
#
loop_
_entity_poly.entity_id
_entity_poly.type
_entity_poly.pdbx_seq_one_letter_code
_entity_poly.pdbx_strand_id
1 'polypeptide(L)'
;MNAEDKTRITVDIYGHQYKLKASTSTNYMKRVAEYVNDQMLRIAKGYPRLDSQKIAVLAAVNMADECFRMNEIMEELTKTQKNQEATKAAYDKLIVNFNELKQEYEQQQTSITEQNAKLVQSNQAQEQMKQEVQKAKQEQEQLRQQLQQAKQQQEQDKQQEEQVKQQQEQKAKQQQEQAKQQQEQVKQQLEQVKQQLEQEKRQQIQVRQQLDQEKQQHQQTKQQFEQEKQQKAHQLQKLNEQHRVEKQSLSEIHLQDKEMLNQQYQQDKVTLMQQHLQDKEIINMQHQEEIIKLSNQRLAEKEILVNQHQEELENITNQHQTELETITSQHQTELETITNQHQTELETIKNQQQARIDTITNQLQEKINTVSNQLQEKINVITNQHQEEIETLTAAHQEEIETLTALYQDEAEAKILRFEQDKGNLVGEFQERQTNIIQQLEDQKSTIITQYQAQIDALLEQQQLERRALSQHFEEEKERILAQARREKEELMHQSLNDEAQQKELQNIKEEYKELREEYAKLQNEYNEWIELVETDSPGR
;
A
#
# COMPACT_ATOMS: atom_id res chain seq x y z
N MET A 1 10.30 -64.03 18.17
CA MET A 1 11.74 -64.02 18.52
C MET A 1 12.51 -63.68 17.26
N ASN A 2 13.15 -62.53 17.19
CA ASN A 2 14.34 -62.35 16.36
C ASN A 2 15.36 -61.68 17.26
N ALA A 3 16.37 -62.45 17.67
CA ALA A 3 17.53 -61.90 18.34
C ALA A 3 18.25 -61.04 17.29
N GLU A 4 18.00 -59.73 17.34
CA GLU A 4 18.57 -58.71 16.45
C GLU A 4 20.04 -59.03 16.14
N ASP A 5 20.40 -59.02 14.85
CA ASP A 5 21.75 -59.21 14.31
C ASP A 5 22.69 -58.11 14.82
N LYS A 6 23.06 -58.24 16.10
CA LYS A 6 23.93 -57.30 16.78
C LYS A 6 25.36 -57.61 16.38
N THR A 7 25.85 -56.81 15.45
CA THR A 7 27.22 -56.93 14.93
C THR A 7 28.20 -56.46 16.00
N ARG A 8 29.26 -57.27 16.24
CA ARG A 8 30.36 -56.91 17.14
C ARG A 8 31.50 -56.29 16.34
N ILE A 9 31.91 -55.09 16.71
CA ILE A 9 32.98 -54.36 16.03
C ILE A 9 34.04 -53.96 17.05
N THR A 10 35.31 -54.05 16.66
CA THR A 10 36.42 -53.52 17.46
C THR A 10 36.81 -52.16 16.88
N VAL A 11 36.81 -51.13 17.71
CA VAL A 11 37.17 -49.74 17.35
C VAL A 11 38.21 -49.20 18.31
N ASP A 12 39.01 -48.25 17.87
CA ASP A 12 40.02 -47.57 18.70
C ASP A 12 39.50 -46.18 19.09
N ILE A 13 39.49 -45.88 20.38
CA ILE A 13 39.07 -44.59 20.92
C ILE A 13 40.12 -44.15 21.92
N TYR A 14 40.79 -43.05 21.62
CA TYR A 14 41.81 -42.40 22.45
C TYR A 14 42.96 -43.37 22.85
N GLY A 15 43.39 -44.21 21.90
CA GLY A 15 44.50 -45.16 22.09
C GLY A 15 44.11 -46.48 22.77
N HIS A 16 42.82 -46.70 23.02
CA HIS A 16 42.29 -47.92 23.62
C HIS A 16 41.31 -48.62 22.68
N GLN A 17 41.49 -49.94 22.52
CA GLN A 17 40.59 -50.76 21.71
C GLN A 17 39.34 -51.19 22.49
N TYR A 18 38.16 -50.86 21.97
CA TYR A 18 36.86 -51.23 22.52
C TYR A 18 36.11 -52.18 21.58
N LYS A 19 35.51 -53.23 22.16
CA LYS A 19 34.60 -54.14 21.44
C LYS A 19 33.16 -53.71 21.66
N LEU A 20 32.59 -53.00 20.69
CA LEU A 20 31.23 -52.48 20.73
C LEU A 20 30.23 -53.44 20.08
N LYS A 21 29.01 -53.50 20.61
CA LYS A 21 27.91 -54.29 20.08
C LYS A 21 26.81 -53.34 19.62
N ALA A 22 26.52 -53.32 18.31
CA ALA A 22 25.57 -52.39 17.72
C ALA A 22 24.49 -53.12 16.92
N SER A 23 23.27 -52.60 16.95
CA SER A 23 22.18 -52.97 16.03
C SER A 23 22.23 -52.16 14.72
N THR A 24 23.04 -51.10 14.67
CA THR A 24 23.24 -50.23 13.49
C THR A 24 24.44 -50.69 12.66
N SER A 25 24.52 -50.23 11.40
CA SER A 25 25.58 -50.64 10.45
C SER A 25 27.00 -50.42 10.97
N THR A 26 27.90 -51.35 10.62
CA THR A 26 29.32 -51.34 10.98
C THR A 26 30.01 -50.00 10.63
N ASN A 27 29.69 -49.42 9.46
CA ASN A 27 30.25 -48.15 9.01
C ASN A 27 29.77 -46.96 9.85
N TYR A 28 28.49 -46.95 10.25
CA TYR A 28 27.97 -45.91 11.11
C TYR A 28 28.64 -45.95 12.49
N MET A 29 28.82 -47.15 13.05
CA MET A 29 29.47 -47.30 14.35
C MET A 29 30.95 -46.90 14.34
N LYS A 30 31.68 -47.16 13.25
CA LYS A 30 33.05 -46.64 13.06
C LYS A 30 33.08 -45.12 13.06
N ARG A 31 32.16 -44.48 12.33
CA ARG A 31 32.05 -43.00 12.30
C ARG A 31 31.72 -42.41 13.67
N VAL A 32 30.86 -43.07 14.45
CA VAL A 32 30.56 -42.64 15.82
C VAL A 32 31.81 -42.76 16.70
N ALA A 33 32.55 -43.86 16.62
CA ALA A 33 33.80 -44.04 17.36
C ALA A 33 34.88 -43.03 16.95
N GLU A 34 35.02 -42.76 15.65
CA GLU A 34 35.90 -41.72 15.11
C GLU A 34 35.51 -40.33 15.63
N TYR A 35 34.23 -39.99 15.63
CA TYR A 35 33.74 -38.71 16.14
C TYR A 35 33.98 -38.55 17.64
N VAL A 36 33.74 -39.58 18.46
CA VAL A 36 34.09 -39.58 19.89
C VAL A 36 35.60 -39.41 20.08
N ASN A 37 36.40 -40.14 19.31
CA ASN A 37 37.85 -40.06 19.36
C ASN A 37 38.36 -38.64 19.02
N ASP A 38 37.82 -38.02 17.98
CA ASP A 38 38.17 -36.65 17.58
C ASP A 38 37.78 -35.63 18.65
N GLN A 39 36.62 -35.77 19.29
CA GLN A 39 36.20 -34.90 20.39
C GLN A 39 37.11 -35.05 21.61
N MET A 40 37.46 -36.29 21.99
CA MET A 40 38.41 -36.54 23.07
C MET A 40 39.80 -35.98 22.76
N LEU A 41 40.30 -36.15 21.52
CA LEU A 41 41.58 -35.58 21.08
C LEU A 41 41.56 -34.05 21.05
N ARG A 42 40.46 -33.44 20.63
CA ARG A 42 40.29 -31.98 20.61
C ARG A 42 40.36 -31.40 22.02
N ILE A 43 39.68 -32.03 22.98
CA ILE A 43 39.72 -31.62 24.38
C ILE A 43 41.11 -31.83 24.98
N ALA A 44 41.75 -32.97 24.68
CA ALA A 44 43.11 -33.27 25.14
C ALA A 44 44.14 -32.24 24.66
N LYS A 45 43.98 -31.70 23.44
CA LYS A 45 44.85 -30.63 22.91
C LYS A 45 44.72 -29.32 23.70
N GLY A 46 43.51 -28.97 24.14
CA GLY A 46 43.26 -27.77 24.94
C GLY A 46 43.65 -27.92 26.40
N TYR A 47 43.55 -29.14 26.96
CA TYR A 47 43.79 -29.43 28.37
C TYR A 47 44.75 -30.63 28.55
N PRO A 48 46.06 -30.45 28.27
CA PRO A 48 47.03 -31.55 28.22
C PRO A 48 47.37 -32.19 29.58
N ARG A 49 46.97 -31.57 30.70
CA ARG A 49 47.15 -32.12 32.06
C ARG A 49 45.96 -32.93 32.57
N LEU A 50 44.87 -33.03 31.80
CA LEU A 50 43.66 -33.71 32.21
C LEU A 50 43.77 -35.22 31.99
N ASP A 51 43.21 -36.02 32.90
CA ASP A 51 43.22 -37.48 32.75
C ASP A 51 42.23 -37.96 31.67
N SER A 52 42.47 -39.17 31.13
CA SER A 52 41.64 -39.73 30.04
C SER A 52 40.16 -39.88 30.43
N GLN A 53 39.86 -40.11 31.70
CA GLN A 53 38.48 -40.26 32.20
C GLN A 53 37.72 -38.94 32.17
N LYS A 54 38.32 -37.84 32.65
CA LYS A 54 37.74 -36.51 32.62
C LYS A 54 37.64 -35.98 31.18
N ILE A 55 38.62 -36.30 30.33
CA ILE A 55 38.55 -36.01 28.88
C ILE A 55 37.35 -36.73 28.25
N ALA A 56 37.12 -38.01 28.59
CA ALA A 56 35.97 -38.77 28.09
C ALA A 56 34.63 -38.19 28.58
N VAL A 57 34.55 -37.82 29.86
CA VAL A 57 33.33 -37.20 30.43
C VAL A 57 33.06 -35.84 29.77
N LEU A 58 34.08 -35.00 29.60
CA LEU A 58 33.90 -33.70 28.97
C LEU A 58 33.54 -33.83 27.47
N ALA A 59 34.10 -34.82 26.78
CA ALA A 59 33.70 -35.16 25.42
C ALA A 59 32.24 -35.60 25.36
N ALA A 60 31.79 -36.45 26.30
CA ALA A 60 30.40 -36.89 26.38
C ALA A 60 29.43 -35.74 26.67
N VAL A 61 29.80 -34.81 27.57
CA VAL A 61 29.00 -33.62 27.90
C VAL A 61 28.87 -32.70 26.68
N ASN A 62 29.99 -32.40 26.00
CA ASN A 62 29.96 -31.56 24.80
C ASN A 62 29.14 -32.20 23.67
N MET A 63 29.27 -33.50 23.46
CA MET A 63 28.47 -34.22 22.47
C MET A 63 26.97 -34.26 22.82
N ALA A 64 26.63 -34.36 24.10
CA ALA A 64 25.25 -34.30 24.56
C ALA A 64 24.65 -32.89 24.35
N ASP A 65 25.42 -31.84 24.65
CA ASP A 65 25.04 -30.45 24.40
C ASP A 65 24.83 -30.19 22.89
N GLU A 66 25.76 -30.63 22.03
CA GLU A 66 25.60 -30.54 20.57
C GLU A 66 24.33 -31.27 20.09
N CYS A 67 24.01 -32.43 20.67
CA CYS A 67 22.81 -33.17 20.32
C CYS A 67 21.52 -32.45 20.75
N PHE A 68 21.48 -31.89 21.96
CA PHE A 68 20.32 -31.12 22.41
C PHE A 68 20.11 -29.87 21.57
N ARG A 69 21.18 -29.12 21.28
CA ARG A 69 21.13 -27.95 20.41
C ARG A 69 20.66 -28.30 19.00
N MET A 70 21.13 -29.42 18.44
CA MET A 70 20.69 -29.89 17.13
C MET A 70 19.21 -30.31 17.13
N ASN A 71 18.73 -30.93 18.21
CA ASN A 71 17.31 -31.30 18.35
C ASN A 71 16.41 -30.06 18.45
N GLU A 72 16.85 -29.04 19.18
CA GLU A 72 16.13 -27.76 19.28
C GLU A 72 16.03 -27.06 17.92
N ILE A 73 17.15 -26.99 17.19
CA ILE A 73 17.18 -26.47 15.81
C ILE A 73 16.30 -27.30 14.88
N MET A 74 16.30 -28.62 14.99
CA MET A 74 15.42 -29.48 14.18
C MET A 74 13.94 -29.25 14.50
N GLU A 75 13.59 -29.04 15.76
CA GLU A 75 12.21 -28.73 16.15
C GLU A 75 11.76 -27.37 15.60
N GLU A 76 12.64 -26.37 15.65
CA GLU A 76 12.40 -25.03 15.10
C GLU A 76 12.29 -25.05 13.56
N LEU A 77 13.17 -25.80 12.88
CA LEU A 77 13.08 -26.02 11.43
C LEU A 77 11.79 -26.72 11.05
N THR A 78 11.37 -27.74 11.81
CA THR A 78 10.12 -28.46 11.56
C THR A 78 8.91 -27.54 11.74
N LYS A 79 8.91 -26.68 12.77
CA LYS A 79 7.88 -25.65 12.98
C LYS A 79 7.85 -24.66 11.82
N THR A 80 9.01 -24.19 11.37
CA THR A 80 9.13 -23.27 10.24
C THR A 80 8.64 -23.90 8.94
N GLN A 81 9.00 -25.15 8.68
CA GLN A 81 8.54 -25.90 7.51
C GLN A 81 7.02 -26.10 7.53
N LYS A 82 6.43 -26.47 8.67
CA LYS A 82 4.97 -26.56 8.81
C LYS A 82 4.28 -25.23 8.57
N ASN A 83 4.85 -24.12 9.06
CA ASN A 83 4.34 -22.78 8.78
C ASN A 83 4.43 -22.43 7.30
N GLN A 84 5.53 -22.78 6.62
CA GLN A 84 5.69 -22.58 5.17
C GLN A 84 4.72 -23.43 4.35
N GLU A 85 4.46 -24.68 4.75
CA GLU A 85 3.47 -25.54 4.10
C GLU A 85 2.05 -24.99 4.31
N ALA A 86 1.75 -24.47 5.50
CA ALA A 86 0.47 -23.83 5.80
C ALA A 86 0.25 -22.54 5.00
N THR A 87 1.29 -21.70 4.85
CA THR A 87 1.19 -20.47 4.03
C THR A 87 1.07 -20.80 2.54
N LYS A 88 1.80 -21.82 2.06
CA LYS A 88 1.65 -22.30 0.68
C LYS A 88 0.25 -22.83 0.41
N ALA A 89 -0.32 -23.63 1.32
CA ALA A 89 -1.69 -24.12 1.20
C ALA A 89 -2.74 -22.98 1.26
N ALA A 90 -2.49 -21.94 2.06
CA ALA A 90 -3.34 -20.75 2.09
C ALA A 90 -3.25 -19.96 0.76
N TYR A 91 -2.06 -19.87 0.17
CA TYR A 91 -1.85 -19.24 -1.12
C TYR A 91 -2.54 -20.01 -2.26
N ASP A 92 -2.42 -21.34 -2.28
CA ASP A 92 -3.10 -22.17 -3.28
C ASP A 92 -4.63 -22.02 -3.20
N LYS A 93 -5.19 -21.95 -1.98
CA LYS A 93 -6.62 -21.64 -1.78
C LYS A 93 -6.98 -20.23 -2.28
N LEU A 94 -6.13 -19.24 -2.05
CA LEU A 94 -6.35 -17.88 -2.53
C LEU A 94 -6.36 -17.82 -4.06
N ILE A 95 -5.49 -18.58 -4.74
CA ILE A 95 -5.48 -18.68 -6.20
C ILE A 95 -6.79 -19.27 -6.72
N VAL A 96 -7.27 -20.34 -6.10
CA VAL A 96 -8.55 -20.96 -6.50
C VAL A 96 -9.70 -19.97 -6.36
N ASN A 97 -9.81 -19.31 -5.20
CA ASN A 97 -10.84 -18.30 -4.96
C ASN A 97 -10.72 -17.12 -5.94
N PHE A 98 -9.50 -16.67 -6.26
CA PHE A 98 -9.28 -15.60 -7.23
C PHE A 98 -9.73 -16.01 -8.64
N ASN A 99 -9.44 -17.24 -9.05
CA ASN A 99 -9.85 -17.76 -10.36
C ASN A 99 -11.37 -17.94 -10.45
N GLU A 100 -12.02 -18.42 -9.39
CA GLU A 100 -13.48 -18.52 -9.30
C GLU A 100 -14.13 -17.14 -9.39
N LEU A 101 -13.65 -16.17 -8.60
CA LEU A 101 -14.15 -14.79 -8.63
C LEU A 101 -13.93 -14.13 -10.00
N LYS A 102 -12.79 -14.39 -10.65
CA LYS A 102 -12.51 -13.92 -12.00
C LYS A 102 -13.50 -14.50 -13.01
N GLN A 103 -13.80 -15.79 -12.91
CA GLN A 103 -14.75 -16.46 -13.78
C GLN A 103 -16.18 -15.92 -13.59
N GLU A 104 -16.60 -15.69 -12.34
CA GLU A 104 -17.89 -15.05 -12.02
C GLU A 104 -17.97 -13.64 -12.61
N TYR A 105 -16.89 -12.86 -12.52
CA TYR A 105 -16.83 -11.52 -13.11
C TYR A 105 -16.94 -11.56 -14.64
N GLU A 106 -16.23 -12.47 -15.31
CA GLU A 106 -16.32 -12.66 -16.77
C GLU A 106 -17.73 -13.10 -17.21
N GLN A 107 -18.39 -13.96 -16.43
CA GLN A 107 -19.78 -14.35 -16.67
C GLN A 107 -20.75 -13.17 -16.51
N GLN A 108 -20.60 -12.36 -15.45
CA GLN A 108 -21.41 -11.16 -15.28
C GLN A 108 -21.21 -10.16 -16.42
N GLN A 109 -19.97 -9.94 -16.86
CA GLN A 109 -19.69 -9.08 -18.01
C GLN A 109 -20.37 -9.59 -19.28
N THR A 110 -20.30 -10.89 -19.54
CA THR A 110 -20.97 -11.51 -20.69
C THR A 110 -22.49 -11.32 -20.60
N SER A 111 -23.09 -11.59 -19.44
CA SER A 111 -24.53 -11.38 -19.21
C SER A 111 -24.95 -9.92 -19.43
N ILE A 112 -24.17 -8.95 -18.94
CA ILE A 112 -24.42 -7.51 -19.16
C ILE A 112 -24.34 -7.18 -20.65
N THR A 113 -23.34 -7.69 -21.37
CA THR A 113 -23.22 -7.45 -22.81
C THR A 113 -24.38 -8.04 -23.61
N GLU A 114 -24.84 -9.25 -23.27
CA GLU A 114 -26.01 -9.87 -23.90
C GLU A 114 -27.30 -9.10 -23.58
N GLN A 115 -27.47 -8.65 -22.33
CA GLN A 115 -28.65 -7.87 -21.93
C GLN A 115 -28.67 -6.51 -22.63
N ASN A 116 -27.52 -5.85 -22.77
CA ASN A 116 -27.39 -4.62 -23.53
C ASN A 116 -27.66 -4.84 -25.02
N ALA A 117 -27.19 -5.94 -25.62
CA ALA A 117 -27.47 -6.27 -27.02
C ALA A 117 -28.99 -6.48 -27.24
N LYS A 118 -29.67 -7.18 -26.32
CA LYS A 118 -31.13 -7.34 -26.36
C LYS A 118 -31.85 -6.00 -26.22
N LEU A 119 -31.37 -5.11 -25.34
CA LEU A 119 -31.95 -3.78 -25.15
C LEU A 119 -31.78 -2.90 -26.41
N VAL A 120 -30.63 -2.97 -27.08
CA VAL A 120 -30.41 -2.30 -28.37
C VAL A 120 -31.35 -2.83 -29.44
N GLN A 121 -31.52 -4.16 -29.54
CA GLN A 121 -32.47 -4.77 -30.48
C GLN A 121 -33.92 -4.35 -30.19
N SER A 122 -34.32 -4.33 -28.92
CA SER A 122 -35.65 -3.86 -28.50
C SER A 122 -35.88 -2.40 -28.85
N ASN A 123 -34.89 -1.54 -28.63
CA ASN A 123 -34.96 -0.11 -28.97
C ASN A 123 -35.05 0.08 -30.50
N GLN A 124 -34.28 -0.69 -31.28
CA GLN A 124 -34.35 -0.66 -32.74
C GLN A 124 -35.73 -1.11 -33.25
N ALA A 125 -36.30 -2.18 -32.68
CA ALA A 125 -37.65 -2.63 -33.02
C ALA A 125 -38.71 -1.59 -32.65
N GLN A 126 -38.59 -0.94 -31.49
CA GLN A 126 -39.49 0.13 -31.09
C GLN A 126 -39.41 1.35 -32.03
N GLU A 127 -38.21 1.69 -32.51
CA GLU A 127 -38.02 2.79 -33.45
C GLU A 127 -38.59 2.46 -34.83
N GLN A 128 -38.40 1.23 -35.32
CA GLN A 128 -39.04 0.75 -36.56
C GLN A 128 -40.58 0.82 -36.44
N MET A 129 -41.13 0.36 -35.33
CA MET A 129 -42.57 0.38 -35.09
C MET A 129 -43.13 1.80 -35.00
N LYS A 130 -42.38 2.76 -34.42
CA LYS A 130 -42.74 4.18 -34.46
C LYS A 130 -42.78 4.73 -35.88
N GLN A 131 -41.79 4.38 -36.71
CA GLN A 131 -41.76 4.79 -38.12
C GLN A 131 -42.94 4.22 -38.92
N GLU A 132 -43.29 2.95 -38.69
CA GLU A 132 -44.47 2.34 -39.32
C GLU A 132 -45.78 3.01 -38.88
N VAL A 133 -45.94 3.28 -37.58
CA VAL A 133 -47.10 4.03 -37.07
C VAL A 133 -47.18 5.44 -37.68
N GLN A 134 -46.04 6.10 -37.87
CA GLN A 134 -46.00 7.42 -38.49
C GLN A 134 -46.36 7.39 -39.97
N LYS A 135 -45.90 6.38 -40.72
CA LYS A 135 -46.34 6.15 -42.11
C LYS A 135 -47.82 5.87 -42.19
N ALA A 136 -48.35 4.99 -41.34
CA ALA A 136 -49.78 4.67 -41.29
C ALA A 136 -50.63 5.92 -40.98
N LYS A 137 -50.17 6.80 -40.08
CA LYS A 137 -50.83 8.10 -39.83
C LYS A 137 -50.83 9.01 -41.06
N GLN A 138 -49.72 9.09 -41.79
CA GLN A 138 -49.65 9.89 -43.02
C GLN A 138 -50.59 9.34 -44.10
N GLU A 139 -50.63 8.02 -44.28
CA GLU A 139 -51.55 7.35 -45.19
C GLU A 139 -53.02 7.59 -44.80
N GLN A 140 -53.34 7.51 -43.50
CA GLN A 140 -54.67 7.82 -42.98
C GLN A 140 -55.08 9.27 -43.26
N GLU A 141 -54.17 10.24 -43.08
CA GLU A 141 -54.41 11.66 -43.35
C GLU A 141 -54.66 11.89 -44.85
N GLN A 142 -53.86 11.26 -45.72
CA GLN A 142 -54.05 11.32 -47.17
C GLN A 142 -55.40 10.73 -47.59
N LEU A 143 -55.78 9.57 -47.05
CA LEU A 143 -57.07 8.94 -47.32
C LEU A 143 -58.23 9.83 -46.87
N ARG A 144 -58.09 10.49 -45.72
CA ARG A 144 -59.07 11.44 -45.19
C ARG A 144 -59.25 12.65 -46.12
N GLN A 145 -58.16 13.19 -46.66
CA GLN A 145 -58.20 14.29 -47.64
C GLN A 145 -58.86 13.85 -48.95
N GLN A 146 -58.54 12.66 -49.47
CA GLN A 146 -59.19 12.12 -50.66
C GLN A 146 -60.69 11.92 -50.44
N LEU A 147 -61.10 11.42 -49.28
CA LEU A 147 -62.51 11.26 -48.92
C LEU A 147 -63.25 12.62 -48.87
N GLN A 148 -62.58 13.66 -48.36
CA GLN A 148 -63.14 15.01 -48.31
C GLN A 148 -63.30 15.62 -49.72
N GLN A 149 -62.31 15.44 -50.60
CA GLN A 149 -62.39 15.86 -52.00
C GLN A 149 -63.51 15.12 -52.74
N ALA A 150 -63.64 13.81 -52.55
CA ALA A 150 -64.71 13.01 -53.14
C ALA A 150 -66.10 13.48 -52.69
N LYS A 151 -66.26 13.84 -51.40
CA LYS A 151 -67.51 14.43 -50.89
C LYS A 151 -67.81 15.78 -51.54
N GLN A 152 -66.83 16.66 -51.68
CA GLN A 152 -67.01 17.96 -52.36
C GLN A 152 -67.38 17.79 -53.83
N GLN A 153 -66.77 16.84 -54.54
CA GLN A 153 -67.12 16.53 -55.91
C GLN A 153 -68.55 16.01 -56.02
N GLN A 154 -68.96 15.11 -55.13
CA GLN A 154 -70.33 14.60 -55.09
C GLN A 154 -71.37 15.70 -54.82
N GLU A 155 -71.05 16.68 -53.98
CA GLU A 155 -71.89 17.86 -53.73
C GLU A 155 -72.03 18.72 -54.99
N GLN A 156 -70.94 18.94 -55.72
CA GLN A 156 -70.94 19.67 -57.00
C GLN A 156 -71.73 18.93 -58.08
N ASP A 157 -71.55 17.61 -58.19
CA ASP A 157 -72.26 16.78 -59.16
C ASP A 157 -73.78 16.82 -58.89
N LYS A 158 -74.21 16.77 -57.61
CA LYS A 158 -75.62 16.97 -57.24
C LYS A 158 -76.16 18.34 -57.67
N GLN A 159 -75.39 19.41 -57.43
CA GLN A 159 -75.80 20.76 -57.85
C GLN A 159 -75.91 20.89 -59.37
N GLN A 160 -75.00 20.26 -60.12
CA GLN A 160 -75.08 20.21 -61.58
C GLN A 160 -76.29 19.41 -62.06
N GLU A 161 -76.57 18.27 -61.44
CA GLU A 161 -77.73 17.43 -61.76
C GLU A 161 -79.05 18.19 -61.52
N GLU A 162 -79.13 18.97 -60.44
CA GLU A 162 -80.27 19.82 -60.12
C GLU A 162 -80.43 20.99 -61.12
N GLN A 163 -79.34 21.62 -61.53
CA GLN A 163 -79.35 22.64 -62.59
C GLN A 163 -79.79 22.08 -63.95
N VAL A 164 -79.31 20.89 -64.33
CA VAL A 164 -79.72 20.22 -65.56
C VAL A 164 -81.22 19.90 -65.52
N LYS A 165 -81.73 19.44 -64.37
CA LYS A 165 -83.14 19.14 -64.18
C LYS A 165 -84.01 20.39 -64.33
N GLN A 166 -83.60 21.52 -63.73
CA GLN A 166 -84.28 22.82 -63.91
C GLN A 166 -84.25 23.31 -65.36
N GLN A 167 -83.12 23.17 -66.06
CA GLN A 167 -83.02 23.51 -67.49
C GLN A 167 -83.93 22.64 -68.38
N GLN A 168 -84.01 21.34 -68.11
CA GLN A 168 -84.90 20.43 -68.84
C GLN A 168 -86.37 20.78 -68.60
N GLU A 169 -86.74 21.13 -67.37
CA GLU A 169 -88.10 21.55 -67.03
C GLU A 169 -88.50 22.86 -67.71
N GLN A 170 -87.59 23.84 -67.79
CA GLN A 170 -87.80 25.07 -68.56
C GLN A 170 -87.95 24.81 -70.06
N LYS A 171 -87.11 23.95 -70.65
CA LYS A 171 -87.25 23.55 -72.07
C LYS A 171 -88.58 22.85 -72.34
N ALA A 172 -89.03 21.98 -71.45
CA ALA A 172 -90.32 21.30 -71.58
C ALA A 172 -91.50 22.28 -71.54
N LYS A 173 -91.47 23.28 -70.64
CA LYS A 173 -92.47 24.36 -70.59
C LYS A 173 -92.50 25.18 -71.89
N GLN A 174 -91.34 25.57 -72.42
CA GLN A 174 -91.25 26.27 -73.72
C GLN A 174 -91.81 25.44 -74.87
N GLN A 175 -91.49 24.15 -74.94
CA GLN A 175 -92.02 23.25 -75.98
C GLN A 175 -93.55 23.09 -75.87
N GLN A 176 -94.08 23.00 -74.65
CA GLN A 176 -95.53 22.92 -74.41
C GLN A 176 -96.25 24.21 -74.84
N GLU A 177 -95.62 25.37 -74.62
CA GLU A 177 -96.17 26.67 -75.02
C GLU A 177 -96.13 26.87 -76.54
N GLN A 178 -95.05 26.43 -77.20
CA GLN A 178 -94.99 26.38 -78.68
C GLN A 178 -96.04 25.42 -79.27
N ALA A 179 -96.27 24.25 -78.65
CA ALA A 179 -97.29 23.31 -79.09
C ALA A 179 -98.71 23.89 -78.96
N LYS A 180 -99.00 24.64 -77.88
CA LYS A 180 -100.26 25.38 -77.72
C LYS A 180 -100.46 26.44 -78.80
N GLN A 181 -99.43 27.22 -79.13
CA GLN A 181 -99.50 28.22 -80.21
C GLN A 181 -99.77 27.58 -81.58
N GLN A 182 -99.15 26.43 -81.87
CA GLN A 182 -99.44 25.66 -83.09
C GLN A 182 -100.87 25.11 -83.11
N GLN A 183 -101.39 24.67 -81.96
CA GLN A 183 -102.77 24.17 -81.85
C GLN A 183 -103.80 25.29 -82.08
N GLU A 184 -103.51 26.51 -81.62
CA GLU A 184 -104.33 27.71 -81.86
C GLU A 184 -104.34 28.11 -83.35
N GLN A 185 -103.19 28.02 -84.03
CA GLN A 185 -103.09 28.26 -85.48
C GLN A 185 -103.90 27.23 -86.30
N VAL A 186 -103.87 25.95 -85.92
CA VAL A 186 -104.68 24.90 -86.59
C VAL A 186 -106.17 25.14 -86.37
N LYS A 187 -106.58 25.61 -85.18
CA LYS A 187 -107.98 25.99 -84.91
C LYS A 187 -108.46 27.12 -85.81
N GLN A 188 -107.64 28.16 -86.01
CA GLN A 188 -107.98 29.28 -86.91
C GLN A 188 -108.10 28.84 -88.38
N GLN A 189 -107.27 27.88 -88.82
CA GLN A 189 -107.39 27.29 -90.16
C GLN A 189 -108.66 26.44 -90.32
N LEU A 190 -109.10 25.73 -89.28
CA LEU A 190 -110.32 24.92 -89.31
C LEU A 190 -111.60 25.79 -89.43
N GLU A 191 -111.58 27.01 -88.89
CA GLU A 191 -112.68 27.98 -88.96
C GLU A 191 -112.82 28.60 -90.37
N GLN A 192 -111.69 28.83 -91.06
CA GLN A 192 -111.68 29.29 -92.46
C GLN A 192 -112.26 28.25 -93.43
N VAL A 193 -112.04 26.95 -93.17
CA VAL A 193 -112.60 25.85 -93.99
C VAL A 193 -114.11 25.71 -93.79
N LYS A 194 -114.64 25.99 -92.60
CA LYS A 194 -116.10 25.98 -92.33
C LYS A 194 -116.85 27.09 -93.06
N GLN A 195 -116.28 28.29 -93.15
CA GLN A 195 -116.91 29.42 -93.87
C GLN A 195 -116.92 29.22 -95.40
N GLN A 196 -115.98 28.46 -95.96
CA GLN A 196 -115.98 28.11 -97.39
C GLN A 196 -117.04 27.05 -97.75
N LEU A 197 -117.37 26.15 -96.83
CA LEU A 197 -118.40 25.10 -97.03
C LEU A 197 -119.84 25.66 -97.01
N GLU A 198 -120.06 26.83 -96.42
CA GLU A 198 -121.37 27.50 -96.33
C GLU A 198 -121.68 28.38 -97.55
N GLN A 199 -120.65 28.86 -98.26
CA GLN A 199 -120.78 29.61 -99.51
C GLN A 199 -121.07 28.70 -100.73
N GLU A 200 -120.61 27.44 -100.74
CA GLU A 200 -120.89 26.48 -101.82
C GLU A 200 -122.31 25.86 -101.77
N LYS A 201 -123.01 25.91 -100.62
CA LYS A 201 -124.38 25.40 -100.49
C LYS A 201 -125.49 26.34 -100.99
N ARG A 202 -125.16 27.56 -101.43
CA ARG A 202 -126.15 28.57 -101.88
C ARG A 202 -126.25 28.77 -103.41
N GLN A 203 -125.60 27.94 -104.22
CA GLN A 203 -125.61 28.10 -105.68
C GLN A 203 -126.04 26.89 -106.51
N GLN A 204 -126.77 25.91 -105.95
CA GLN A 204 -127.19 24.78 -106.80
C GLN A 204 -128.53 24.12 -106.42
N ILE A 205 -129.61 24.90 -106.41
CA ILE A 205 -130.92 24.40 -106.88
C ILE A 205 -131.56 25.48 -107.77
N GLN A 206 -131.36 25.27 -109.07
CA GLN A 206 -132.14 25.86 -110.15
C GLN A 206 -133.60 25.43 -110.06
N VAL A 207 -134.47 26.41 -110.29
CA VAL A 207 -135.50 26.40 -111.34
C VAL A 207 -136.17 25.05 -111.59
N ARG A 208 -137.42 24.95 -111.15
CA ARG A 208 -138.43 24.19 -111.87
C ARG A 208 -139.75 24.96 -111.97
N GLN A 209 -139.93 25.51 -113.18
CA GLN A 209 -141.19 25.73 -113.92
C GLN A 209 -142.15 26.80 -113.36
N GLN A 210 -142.21 28.01 -113.94
CA GLN A 210 -142.90 28.39 -115.19
C GLN A 210 -144.37 27.96 -115.25
N LEU A 211 -145.29 28.94 -115.22
CA LEU A 211 -146.37 29.06 -116.22
C LEU A 211 -147.01 30.47 -116.19
N ASP A 212 -146.81 31.18 -117.29
CA ASP A 212 -147.66 32.16 -118.00
C ASP A 212 -148.30 33.34 -117.25
N GLN A 213 -147.81 34.57 -117.43
CA GLN A 213 -148.07 35.46 -118.57
C GLN A 213 -149.55 35.55 -118.99
N GLU A 214 -150.20 36.66 -118.64
CA GLU A 214 -150.44 37.79 -119.55
C GLU A 214 -151.15 38.90 -118.76
N LYS A 215 -150.60 40.12 -118.78
CA LYS A 215 -151.13 41.27 -119.56
C LYS A 215 -152.60 41.59 -119.21
N GLN A 216 -152.99 42.81 -118.96
CA GLN A 216 -152.38 44.11 -119.19
C GLN A 216 -153.33 45.13 -118.58
N GLN A 217 -152.77 46.31 -118.35
CA GLN A 217 -153.48 47.59 -118.33
C GLN A 217 -154.44 47.77 -117.15
N HIS A 218 -154.17 48.71 -116.26
CA HIS A 218 -154.00 50.14 -116.45
C HIS A 218 -155.08 50.74 -115.56
N GLN A 219 -154.61 51.21 -114.42
CA GLN A 219 -154.88 52.56 -114.01
C GLN A 219 -156.36 52.98 -114.04
N GLN A 220 -156.92 52.86 -112.84
CA GLN A 220 -157.77 53.87 -112.23
C GLN A 220 -159.17 54.06 -112.82
N THR A 221 -160.09 53.64 -111.97
CA THR A 221 -161.33 54.35 -111.60
C THR A 221 -162.56 54.00 -112.42
N LYS A 222 -163.35 53.09 -111.86
CA LYS A 222 -164.71 53.41 -111.42
C LYS A 222 -165.19 52.27 -110.52
N GLN A 223 -165.12 52.48 -109.21
CA GLN A 223 -166.32 52.78 -108.43
C GLN A 223 -167.43 51.75 -108.64
N GLN A 224 -167.62 50.98 -107.56
CA GLN A 224 -168.90 50.59 -107.00
C GLN A 224 -169.79 49.75 -107.92
N PHE A 225 -169.87 48.45 -107.62
CA PHE A 225 -171.07 47.86 -107.01
C PHE A 225 -170.92 46.32 -107.04
N GLU A 226 -170.26 45.74 -106.05
CA GLU A 226 -170.61 44.40 -105.55
C GLU A 226 -169.87 44.17 -104.22
N GLN A 227 -170.29 44.97 -103.25
CA GLN A 227 -170.21 44.61 -101.85
C GLN A 227 -170.89 43.23 -101.64
N GLU A 228 -170.56 42.60 -100.51
CA GLU A 228 -171.42 41.64 -99.79
C GLU A 228 -171.37 40.13 -100.06
N LYS A 229 -170.71 39.57 -101.08
CA LYS A 229 -170.81 38.09 -101.25
C LYS A 229 -169.73 37.20 -100.63
N GLN A 230 -168.48 37.63 -100.44
CA GLN A 230 -167.42 36.67 -100.04
C GLN A 230 -166.57 37.06 -98.83
N GLN A 231 -167.12 37.89 -97.94
CA GLN A 231 -166.63 38.10 -96.57
C GLN A 231 -166.72 36.84 -95.66
N LYS A 232 -167.09 35.66 -96.17
CA LYS A 232 -167.30 34.44 -95.37
C LYS A 232 -166.29 33.29 -95.61
N ALA A 233 -165.31 33.46 -96.53
CA ALA A 233 -164.29 32.44 -96.80
C ALA A 233 -162.91 32.73 -96.15
N HIS A 234 -162.69 33.94 -95.61
CA HIS A 234 -161.38 34.38 -95.11
C HIS A 234 -161.16 34.16 -93.60
N GLN A 235 -162.15 33.62 -92.87
CA GLN A 235 -162.02 33.37 -91.43
C GLN A 235 -161.46 31.98 -91.07
N LEU A 236 -161.43 31.00 -91.99
CA LEU A 236 -160.92 29.65 -91.68
C LEU A 236 -159.41 29.44 -91.95
N GLN A 237 -158.75 30.33 -92.68
CA GLN A 237 -157.31 30.19 -92.99
C GLN A 237 -156.39 30.83 -91.94
N LYS A 238 -156.90 31.75 -91.11
CA LYS A 238 -156.08 32.47 -90.12
C LYS A 238 -155.73 31.65 -88.88
N LEU A 239 -156.48 30.58 -88.58
CA LEU A 239 -156.30 29.78 -87.36
C LEU A 239 -155.25 28.64 -87.53
N ASN A 240 -155.10 28.07 -88.73
CA ASN A 240 -154.14 26.99 -88.97
C ASN A 240 -152.68 27.46 -89.08
N GLU A 241 -152.44 28.72 -89.46
CA GLU A 241 -151.08 29.26 -89.52
C GLU A 241 -150.55 29.66 -88.13
N GLN A 242 -151.44 30.06 -87.20
CA GLN A 242 -151.05 30.40 -85.82
C GLN A 242 -150.55 29.18 -85.03
N HIS A 243 -151.19 28.01 -85.18
CA HIS A 243 -150.74 26.78 -84.50
C HIS A 243 -149.41 26.23 -85.04
N ARG A 244 -149.06 26.49 -86.31
CA ARG A 244 -147.79 26.05 -86.90
C ARG A 244 -146.60 26.85 -86.33
N VAL A 245 -146.77 28.15 -86.18
CA VAL A 245 -145.75 29.06 -85.63
C VAL A 245 -145.54 28.79 -84.14
N GLU A 246 -146.60 28.56 -83.36
CA GLU A 246 -146.46 28.22 -81.93
C GLU A 246 -145.76 26.88 -81.70
N LYS A 247 -146.04 25.86 -82.52
CA LYS A 247 -145.37 24.54 -82.40
C LYS A 247 -143.89 24.58 -82.78
N GLN A 248 -143.52 25.40 -83.77
CA GLN A 248 -142.11 25.64 -84.12
C GLN A 248 -141.39 26.42 -83.01
N SER A 249 -142.02 27.47 -82.48
CA SER A 249 -141.47 28.26 -81.37
C SER A 249 -141.26 27.42 -80.11
N LEU A 250 -142.22 26.56 -79.74
CA LEU A 250 -142.07 25.69 -78.58
C LEU A 250 -140.96 24.63 -78.78
N SER A 251 -140.77 24.13 -80.00
CA SER A 251 -139.68 23.21 -80.33
C SER A 251 -138.30 23.88 -80.30
N GLU A 252 -138.20 25.13 -80.73
CA GLU A 252 -136.97 25.93 -80.66
C GLU A 252 -136.62 26.26 -79.20
N ILE A 253 -137.61 26.60 -78.37
CA ILE A 253 -137.41 26.83 -76.93
C ILE A 253 -136.93 25.56 -76.23
N HIS A 254 -137.56 24.39 -76.48
CA HIS A 254 -137.09 23.14 -75.89
C HIS A 254 -135.69 22.73 -76.37
N LEU A 255 -135.33 23.04 -77.60
CA LEU A 255 -133.98 22.79 -78.11
C LEU A 255 -132.97 23.72 -77.42
N GLN A 256 -133.30 25.00 -77.26
CA GLN A 256 -132.50 25.96 -76.49
C GLN A 256 -132.37 25.55 -75.02
N ASP A 257 -133.44 25.11 -74.37
CA ASP A 257 -133.41 24.64 -72.98
C ASP A 257 -132.54 23.39 -72.83
N LYS A 258 -132.62 22.46 -73.78
CA LYS A 258 -131.77 21.26 -73.81
C LYS A 258 -130.29 21.61 -74.04
N GLU A 259 -130.02 22.57 -74.91
CA GLU A 259 -128.67 23.07 -75.17
C GLU A 259 -128.10 23.83 -73.97
N MET A 260 -128.90 24.70 -73.33
CA MET A 260 -128.54 25.37 -72.08
C MET A 260 -128.28 24.36 -70.96
N LEU A 261 -129.15 23.38 -70.78
CA LEU A 261 -128.98 22.36 -69.74
C LEU A 261 -127.73 21.51 -69.98
N ASN A 262 -127.41 21.19 -71.24
CA ASN A 262 -126.19 20.47 -71.58
C ASN A 262 -124.94 21.36 -71.40
N GLN A 263 -124.99 22.65 -71.75
CA GLN A 263 -123.91 23.59 -71.45
C GLN A 263 -123.68 23.70 -69.94
N GLN A 264 -124.74 23.84 -69.16
CA GLN A 264 -124.67 23.86 -67.70
C GLN A 264 -124.05 22.58 -67.15
N TYR A 265 -124.50 21.41 -67.62
CA TYR A 265 -123.93 20.12 -67.22
C TYR A 265 -122.43 20.00 -67.57
N GLN A 266 -122.00 20.43 -68.76
CA GLN A 266 -120.58 20.41 -69.12
C GLN A 266 -119.77 21.39 -68.27
N GLN A 267 -120.31 22.57 -67.97
CA GLN A 267 -119.68 23.56 -67.12
C GLN A 267 -119.56 23.05 -65.67
N ASP A 268 -120.62 22.46 -65.12
CA ASP A 268 -120.61 21.86 -63.79
C ASP A 268 -119.63 20.68 -63.72
N LYS A 269 -119.58 19.84 -64.76
CA LYS A 269 -118.63 18.72 -64.84
C LYS A 269 -117.18 19.20 -64.87
N VAL A 270 -116.87 20.24 -65.66
CA VAL A 270 -115.53 20.83 -65.73
C VAL A 270 -115.17 21.48 -64.39
N THR A 271 -116.12 22.20 -63.78
CA THR A 271 -115.93 22.84 -62.48
C THR A 271 -115.66 21.81 -61.39
N LEU A 272 -116.44 20.74 -61.32
CA LEU A 272 -116.25 19.63 -60.38
C LEU A 272 -114.91 18.92 -60.62
N MET A 273 -114.51 18.72 -61.88
CA MET A 273 -113.23 18.12 -62.22
C MET A 273 -112.05 19.02 -61.82
N GLN A 274 -112.15 20.33 -62.02
CA GLN A 274 -111.16 21.30 -61.54
C GLN A 274 -111.09 21.31 -60.02
N GLN A 275 -112.23 21.27 -59.33
CA GLN A 275 -112.29 21.21 -57.88
C GLN A 275 -111.62 19.94 -57.35
N HIS A 276 -111.90 18.77 -57.92
CA HIS A 276 -111.21 17.53 -57.55
C HIS A 276 -109.71 17.54 -57.86
N LEU A 277 -109.31 18.17 -58.97
CA LEU A 277 -107.89 18.31 -59.30
C LEU A 277 -107.20 19.20 -58.26
N GLN A 278 -107.83 20.31 -57.89
CA GLN A 278 -107.36 21.25 -56.89
C GLN A 278 -107.32 20.61 -55.50
N ASP A 279 -108.34 19.83 -55.10
CA ASP A 279 -108.35 19.06 -53.86
C ASP A 279 -107.24 18.01 -53.84
N LYS A 280 -107.01 17.32 -54.96
CA LYS A 280 -105.90 16.35 -55.10
C LYS A 280 -104.54 17.03 -54.97
N GLU A 281 -104.37 18.21 -55.57
CA GLU A 281 -103.16 19.01 -55.45
C GLU A 281 -102.94 19.49 -54.01
N ILE A 282 -104.00 19.97 -53.34
CA ILE A 282 -103.98 20.38 -51.94
C ILE A 282 -103.60 19.20 -51.03
N ILE A 283 -104.25 18.04 -51.20
CA ILE A 283 -103.95 16.83 -50.41
C ILE A 283 -102.50 16.38 -50.67
N ASN A 284 -102.02 16.44 -51.91
CA ASN A 284 -100.64 16.08 -52.23
C ASN A 284 -99.63 17.05 -51.61
N MET A 285 -99.94 18.35 -51.60
CA MET A 285 -99.13 19.37 -50.93
C MET A 285 -99.07 19.11 -49.42
N GLN A 286 -100.23 18.84 -48.80
CA GLN A 286 -100.33 18.51 -47.37
C GLN A 286 -99.55 17.24 -47.02
N HIS A 287 -99.66 16.17 -47.81
CA HIS A 287 -98.87 14.96 -47.61
C HIS A 287 -97.37 15.22 -47.78
N GLN A 288 -96.96 16.04 -48.76
CA GLN A 288 -95.55 16.41 -48.92
C GLN A 288 -95.04 17.20 -47.73
N GLU A 289 -95.81 18.17 -47.22
CA GLU A 289 -95.47 18.91 -46.01
C GLU A 289 -95.36 17.98 -44.79
N GLU A 290 -96.27 17.02 -44.65
CA GLU A 290 -96.25 16.07 -43.53
C GLU A 290 -95.07 15.07 -43.63
N ILE A 291 -94.73 14.61 -44.83
CA ILE A 291 -93.52 13.80 -45.08
C ILE A 291 -92.26 14.60 -44.71
N ILE A 292 -92.17 15.86 -45.13
CA ILE A 292 -91.03 16.74 -44.80
C ILE A 292 -90.95 16.93 -43.29
N LYS A 293 -92.08 17.18 -42.62
CA LYS A 293 -92.15 17.35 -41.17
C LYS A 293 -91.68 16.10 -40.43
N LEU A 294 -92.19 14.92 -40.80
CA LEU A 294 -91.78 13.64 -40.20
C LEU A 294 -90.32 13.31 -40.48
N SER A 295 -89.82 13.62 -41.69
CA SER A 295 -88.41 13.46 -42.06
C SER A 295 -87.51 14.34 -41.21
N ASN A 296 -87.88 15.61 -41.02
CA ASN A 296 -87.14 16.55 -40.19
C ASN A 296 -87.18 16.15 -38.71
N GLN A 297 -88.31 15.66 -38.20
CA GLN A 297 -88.39 15.10 -36.85
C GLN A 297 -87.45 13.91 -36.67
N ARG A 298 -87.43 12.94 -37.60
CA ARG A 298 -86.52 11.80 -37.51
C ARG A 298 -85.05 12.20 -37.61
N LEU A 299 -84.73 13.21 -38.42
CA LEU A 299 -83.37 13.75 -38.49
C LEU A 299 -82.98 14.38 -37.15
N ALA A 300 -83.85 15.18 -36.55
CA ALA A 300 -83.62 15.78 -35.23
C ALA A 300 -83.49 14.72 -34.13
N GLU A 301 -84.35 13.70 -34.10
CA GLU A 301 -84.27 12.57 -33.16
C GLU A 301 -82.95 11.80 -33.32
N LYS A 302 -82.53 11.53 -34.55
CA LYS A 302 -81.24 10.89 -34.83
C LYS A 302 -80.08 11.74 -34.36
N GLU A 303 -80.13 13.05 -34.58
CA GLU A 303 -79.08 13.98 -34.14
C GLU A 303 -78.99 14.03 -32.61
N ILE A 304 -80.12 14.07 -31.91
CA ILE A 304 -80.18 13.98 -30.45
C ILE A 304 -79.55 12.66 -29.98
N LEU A 305 -79.92 11.53 -30.58
CA LEU A 305 -79.39 10.22 -30.19
C LEU A 305 -77.88 10.10 -30.45
N VAL A 306 -77.40 10.64 -31.57
CA VAL A 306 -75.97 10.70 -31.88
C VAL A 306 -75.23 11.53 -30.84
N ASN A 307 -75.76 12.70 -30.48
CA ASN A 307 -75.15 13.56 -29.47
C ASN A 307 -75.13 12.90 -28.09
N GLN A 308 -76.20 12.20 -27.70
CA GLN A 308 -76.26 11.44 -26.46
C GLN A 308 -75.19 10.33 -26.41
N HIS A 309 -75.07 9.52 -27.46
CA HIS A 309 -74.05 8.48 -27.50
C HIS A 309 -72.63 9.06 -27.58
N GLN A 310 -72.45 10.19 -28.23
CA GLN A 310 -71.17 10.91 -28.24
C GLN A 310 -70.78 11.34 -26.83
N GLU A 311 -71.72 11.88 -26.06
CA GLU A 311 -71.51 12.32 -24.68
C GLU A 311 -71.29 11.13 -23.73
N GLU A 312 -72.00 10.01 -23.92
CA GLU A 312 -71.76 8.76 -23.20
C GLU A 312 -70.35 8.20 -23.47
N LEU A 313 -69.92 8.17 -24.73
CA LEU A 313 -68.58 7.72 -25.11
C LEU A 313 -67.49 8.63 -24.53
N GLU A 314 -67.71 9.95 -24.55
CA GLU A 314 -66.79 10.92 -23.96
C GLU A 314 -66.69 10.73 -22.44
N ASN A 315 -67.82 10.53 -21.76
CA ASN A 315 -67.85 10.25 -20.32
C ASN A 315 -67.11 8.95 -19.96
N ILE A 316 -67.35 7.85 -20.69
CA ILE A 316 -66.64 6.58 -20.47
C ILE A 316 -65.14 6.76 -20.74
N THR A 317 -64.77 7.45 -21.82
CA THR A 317 -63.37 7.71 -22.14
C THR A 317 -62.68 8.50 -21.04
N ASN A 318 -63.34 9.55 -20.53
CA ASN A 318 -62.82 10.36 -19.43
C ASN A 318 -62.70 9.55 -18.13
N GLN A 319 -63.68 8.69 -17.81
CA GLN A 319 -63.60 7.79 -16.65
C GLN A 319 -62.39 6.85 -16.76
N HIS A 320 -62.24 6.16 -17.89
CA HIS A 320 -61.11 5.25 -18.10
C HIS A 320 -59.76 5.99 -18.06
N GLN A 321 -59.70 7.22 -18.59
CA GLN A 321 -58.52 8.06 -18.50
C GLN A 321 -58.17 8.38 -17.04
N THR A 322 -59.16 8.77 -16.22
CA THR A 322 -58.94 9.04 -14.80
C THR A 322 -58.54 7.80 -14.01
N GLU A 323 -59.09 6.62 -14.34
CA GLU A 323 -58.71 5.35 -13.72
C GLU A 323 -57.25 4.99 -14.06
N LEU A 324 -56.86 5.13 -15.34
CA LEU A 324 -55.49 4.91 -15.78
C LEU A 324 -54.50 5.86 -15.09
N GLU A 325 -54.83 7.14 -14.98
CA GLU A 325 -54.02 8.12 -14.26
C GLU A 325 -53.89 7.77 -12.77
N THR A 326 -54.98 7.31 -12.15
CA THR A 326 -54.99 6.89 -10.75
C THR A 326 -54.11 5.66 -10.52
N ILE A 327 -54.23 4.63 -11.35
CA ILE A 327 -53.41 3.41 -11.26
C ILE A 327 -51.94 3.74 -11.52
N THR A 328 -51.67 4.58 -12.52
CA THR A 328 -50.30 5.01 -12.84
C THR A 328 -49.68 5.76 -11.66
N SER A 329 -50.43 6.67 -11.04
CA SER A 329 -50.00 7.40 -9.84
C SER A 329 -49.75 6.46 -8.66
N GLN A 330 -50.64 5.49 -8.42
CA GLN A 330 -50.44 4.47 -7.37
C GLN A 330 -49.17 3.66 -7.60
N HIS A 331 -48.99 3.08 -8.78
CA HIS A 331 -47.78 2.32 -9.09
C HIS A 331 -46.51 3.18 -8.99
N GLN A 332 -46.57 4.45 -9.39
CA GLN A 332 -45.45 5.37 -9.23
C GLN A 332 -45.10 5.56 -7.75
N THR A 333 -46.10 5.77 -6.88
CA THR A 333 -45.86 5.89 -5.43
C THR A 333 -45.36 4.60 -4.79
N GLU A 334 -45.83 3.44 -5.25
CA GLU A 334 -45.35 2.13 -4.78
C GLU A 334 -43.89 1.90 -5.17
N LEU A 335 -43.52 2.18 -6.43
CA LEU A 335 -42.14 2.09 -6.90
C LEU A 335 -41.22 3.02 -6.12
N GLU A 336 -41.66 4.25 -5.86
CA GLU A 336 -40.90 5.23 -5.09
C GLU A 336 -40.73 4.78 -3.63
N THR A 337 -41.77 4.17 -3.04
CA THR A 337 -41.72 3.60 -1.69
C THR A 337 -40.73 2.43 -1.60
N ILE A 338 -40.80 1.47 -2.53
CA ILE A 338 -39.90 0.31 -2.59
C ILE A 338 -38.45 0.78 -2.82
N THR A 339 -38.25 1.74 -3.72
CA THR A 339 -36.93 2.31 -4.01
C THR A 339 -36.34 2.96 -2.75
N ASN A 340 -37.13 3.75 -2.03
CA ASN A 340 -36.70 4.38 -0.79
C ASN A 340 -36.40 3.34 0.30
N GLN A 341 -37.21 2.28 0.44
CA GLN A 341 -36.95 1.19 1.37
C GLN A 341 -35.62 0.49 1.07
N HIS A 342 -35.41 0.06 -0.16
CA HIS A 342 -34.15 -0.57 -0.57
C HIS A 342 -32.95 0.37 -0.36
N GLN A 343 -33.10 1.67 -0.62
CA GLN A 343 -32.05 2.65 -0.36
C GLN A 343 -31.70 2.71 1.14
N THR A 344 -32.70 2.68 2.02
CA THR A 344 -32.47 2.66 3.48
C THR A 344 -31.85 1.35 3.97
N GLU A 345 -32.23 0.22 3.38
CA GLU A 345 -31.66 -1.08 3.70
C GLU A 345 -30.19 -1.17 3.29
N LEU A 346 -29.86 -0.69 2.09
CA LEU A 346 -28.48 -0.62 1.61
C LEU A 346 -27.61 0.27 2.51
N GLU A 347 -28.10 1.44 2.91
CA GLU A 347 -27.35 2.31 3.82
C GLU A 347 -27.18 1.68 5.21
N THR A 348 -28.18 0.94 5.68
CA THR A 348 -28.10 0.20 6.95
C THR A 348 -27.05 -0.91 6.87
N ILE A 349 -27.05 -1.72 5.80
CA ILE A 349 -26.07 -2.80 5.60
C ILE A 349 -24.67 -2.22 5.49
N LYS A 350 -24.48 -1.13 4.73
CA LYS A 350 -23.21 -0.43 4.59
C LYS A 350 -22.67 0.03 5.95
N ASN A 351 -23.52 0.66 6.77
CA ASN A 351 -23.13 1.13 8.11
C ASN A 351 -22.79 -0.04 9.05
N GLN A 352 -23.52 -1.16 8.98
CA GLN A 352 -23.22 -2.36 9.75
C GLN A 352 -21.88 -3.00 9.33
N GLN A 353 -21.60 -3.06 8.03
CA GLN A 353 -20.33 -3.58 7.53
C GLN A 353 -19.16 -2.68 7.93
N GLN A 354 -19.32 -1.36 7.86
CA GLN A 354 -18.30 -0.42 8.33
C GLN A 354 -18.00 -0.62 9.83
N ALA A 355 -19.02 -0.73 10.67
CA ALA A 355 -18.84 -1.00 12.10
C ALA A 355 -18.13 -2.34 12.37
N ARG A 356 -18.41 -3.38 11.57
CA ARG A 356 -17.69 -4.66 11.64
C ARG A 356 -16.22 -4.52 11.27
N ILE A 357 -15.91 -3.78 10.20
CA ILE A 357 -14.52 -3.50 9.78
C ILE A 357 -13.77 -2.77 10.88
N ASP A 358 -14.37 -1.73 11.47
CA ASP A 358 -13.76 -0.95 12.55
C ASP A 358 -13.49 -1.83 13.78
N THR A 359 -14.43 -2.70 14.12
CA THR A 359 -14.27 -3.66 15.23
C THR A 359 -13.10 -4.62 15.00
N ILE A 360 -13.02 -5.23 13.80
CA ILE A 360 -11.93 -6.16 13.45
C ILE A 360 -10.59 -5.42 13.44
N THR A 361 -10.56 -4.21 12.91
CA THR A 361 -9.35 -3.37 12.85
C THR A 361 -8.82 -3.09 14.25
N ASN A 362 -9.70 -2.69 15.18
CA ASN A 362 -9.32 -2.44 16.56
C ASN A 362 -8.80 -3.71 17.27
N GLN A 363 -9.46 -4.85 17.04
CA GLN A 363 -9.01 -6.14 17.61
C GLN A 363 -7.63 -6.56 17.07
N LEU A 364 -7.36 -6.35 15.78
CA LEU A 364 -6.04 -6.61 15.21
C LEU A 364 -4.99 -5.67 15.79
N GLN A 365 -5.31 -4.39 15.96
CA GLN A 365 -4.40 -3.43 16.57
C GLN A 365 -4.04 -3.80 18.02
N GLU A 366 -5.01 -4.24 18.83
CA GLU A 366 -4.75 -4.72 20.20
C GLU A 366 -3.84 -5.95 20.21
N LYS A 367 -4.06 -6.92 19.31
CA LYS A 367 -3.18 -8.09 19.18
C LYS A 367 -1.77 -7.70 18.80
N ILE A 368 -1.61 -6.78 17.84
CA ILE A 368 -0.31 -6.26 17.43
C ILE A 368 0.40 -5.61 18.62
N ASN A 369 -0.31 -4.74 19.36
CA ASN A 369 0.26 -4.07 20.53
C ASN A 369 0.67 -5.07 21.62
N THR A 370 -0.13 -6.11 21.84
CA THR A 370 0.18 -7.17 22.82
C THR A 370 1.45 -7.91 22.45
N VAL A 371 1.59 -8.36 21.19
CA VAL A 371 2.78 -9.05 20.71
C VAL A 371 4.01 -8.14 20.74
N SER A 372 3.85 -6.87 20.36
CA SER A 372 4.93 -5.88 20.41
C SER A 372 5.46 -5.70 21.84
N ASN A 373 4.55 -5.56 22.82
CA ASN A 373 4.93 -5.45 24.23
C ASN A 373 5.64 -6.70 24.74
N GLN A 374 5.17 -7.89 24.37
CA GLN A 374 5.82 -9.16 24.75
C GLN A 374 7.23 -9.29 24.16
N LEU A 375 7.42 -8.87 22.91
CA LEU A 375 8.75 -8.86 22.28
C LEU A 375 9.67 -7.86 22.96
N GLN A 376 9.17 -6.67 23.29
CA GLN A 376 9.94 -5.67 24.02
C GLN A 376 10.38 -6.16 25.39
N GLU A 377 9.50 -6.86 26.12
CA GLU A 377 9.82 -7.44 27.42
C GLU A 377 10.91 -8.52 27.30
N LYS A 378 10.80 -9.41 26.30
CA LYS A 378 11.86 -10.40 26.01
C LYS A 378 13.21 -9.76 25.67
N ILE A 379 13.19 -8.70 24.85
CA ILE A 379 14.42 -7.93 24.52
C ILE A 379 15.03 -7.35 25.80
N ASN A 380 14.22 -6.77 26.67
CA ASN A 380 14.69 -6.19 27.93
C ASN A 380 15.30 -7.27 28.85
N VAL A 381 14.68 -8.45 28.95
CA VAL A 381 15.22 -9.57 29.72
C VAL A 381 16.58 -10.02 29.19
N ILE A 382 16.69 -10.25 27.88
CA ILE A 382 17.95 -10.66 27.25
C ILE A 382 19.03 -9.59 27.43
N THR A 383 18.66 -8.31 27.27
CA THR A 383 19.58 -7.17 27.47
C THR A 383 20.12 -7.15 28.89
N ASN A 384 19.26 -7.32 29.89
CA ASN A 384 19.68 -7.35 31.29
C ASN A 384 20.56 -8.57 31.62
N GLN A 385 20.24 -9.74 31.07
CA GLN A 385 21.05 -10.95 31.24
C GLN A 385 22.46 -10.75 30.67
N HIS A 386 22.58 -10.23 29.46
CA HIS A 386 23.90 -9.95 28.88
C HIS A 386 24.66 -8.86 29.63
N GLN A 387 23.95 -7.85 30.16
CA GLN A 387 24.58 -6.84 31.00
C GLN A 387 25.18 -7.45 32.27
N GLU A 388 24.45 -8.35 32.94
CA GLU A 388 24.91 -9.06 34.13
C GLU A 388 26.09 -10.02 33.80
N GLU A 389 26.05 -10.72 32.66
CA GLU A 389 27.17 -11.53 32.18
C GLU A 389 28.43 -10.69 31.94
N ILE A 390 28.30 -9.52 31.31
CA ILE A 390 29.41 -8.60 31.07
C ILE A 390 30.00 -8.08 32.38
N GLU A 391 29.15 -7.69 33.34
CA GLU A 391 29.60 -7.22 34.65
C GLU A 391 30.35 -8.32 35.41
N THR A 392 29.82 -9.55 35.38
CA THR A 392 30.45 -10.71 36.01
C THR A 392 31.81 -11.02 35.39
N LEU A 393 31.90 -11.04 34.05
CA LEU A 393 33.15 -11.30 33.35
C LEU A 393 34.18 -10.19 33.58
N THR A 394 33.73 -8.93 33.63
CA THR A 394 34.59 -7.78 33.93
C THR A 394 35.16 -7.88 35.34
N ALA A 395 34.34 -8.24 36.33
CA ALA A 395 34.80 -8.44 37.71
C ALA A 395 35.81 -9.59 37.81
N ALA A 396 35.56 -10.72 37.14
CA ALA A 396 36.47 -11.85 37.11
C ALA A 396 37.82 -11.49 36.48
N HIS A 397 37.83 -10.79 35.34
CA HIS A 397 39.06 -10.31 34.73
C HIS A 397 39.80 -9.29 35.61
N GLN A 398 39.08 -8.43 36.33
CA GLN A 398 39.69 -7.47 37.25
C GLN A 398 40.39 -8.20 38.41
N GLU A 399 39.78 -9.23 38.98
CA GLU A 399 40.39 -10.07 40.01
C GLU A 399 41.64 -10.80 39.46
N GLU A 400 41.58 -11.32 38.23
CA GLU A 400 42.73 -11.95 37.58
C GLU A 400 43.89 -10.97 37.35
N ILE A 401 43.60 -9.72 36.97
CA ILE A 401 44.60 -8.65 36.83
C ILE A 401 45.21 -8.31 38.20
N GLU A 402 44.40 -8.19 39.24
CA GLU A 402 44.88 -7.88 40.59
C GLU A 402 45.79 -8.98 41.14
N THR A 403 45.39 -10.24 40.97
CA THR A 403 46.20 -11.40 41.39
C THR A 403 47.51 -11.50 40.62
N LEU A 404 47.50 -11.29 39.29
CA LEU A 404 48.73 -11.23 38.50
C LEU A 404 49.64 -10.08 38.93
N THR A 405 49.07 -8.90 39.21
CA THR A 405 49.83 -7.73 39.68
C THR A 405 50.52 -8.03 41.02
N ALA A 406 49.81 -8.65 41.95
CA ALA A 406 50.37 -9.06 43.23
C ALA A 406 51.52 -10.07 43.06
N LEU A 407 51.34 -11.09 42.22
CA LEU A 407 52.40 -12.08 41.94
C LEU A 407 53.66 -11.45 41.32
N TYR A 408 53.50 -10.52 40.37
CA TYR A 408 54.64 -9.80 39.79
C TYR A 408 55.34 -8.91 40.81
N GLN A 409 54.57 -8.30 41.74
CA GLN A 409 55.13 -7.49 42.80
C GLN A 409 55.91 -8.34 43.81
N ASP A 410 55.36 -9.48 44.25
CA ASP A 410 56.05 -10.44 45.11
C ASP A 410 57.34 -10.96 44.44
N GLU A 411 57.32 -11.25 43.13
CA GLU A 411 58.51 -11.68 42.40
C GLU A 411 59.57 -10.55 42.34
N ALA A 412 59.15 -9.30 42.15
CA ALA A 412 60.04 -8.14 42.15
C ALA A 412 60.67 -7.93 43.54
N GLU A 413 59.88 -8.00 44.61
CA GLU A 413 60.34 -7.91 45.99
C GLU A 413 61.32 -9.04 46.32
N ALA A 414 61.04 -10.28 45.90
CA ALA A 414 61.93 -11.41 46.08
C ALA A 414 63.28 -11.22 45.35
N LYS A 415 63.26 -10.64 44.14
CA LYS A 415 64.49 -10.29 43.40
C LYS A 415 65.29 -9.19 44.10
N ILE A 416 64.61 -8.16 44.63
CA ILE A 416 65.25 -7.10 45.42
C ILE A 416 65.90 -7.68 46.66
N LEU A 417 65.18 -8.53 47.41
CA LEU A 417 65.71 -9.15 48.63
C LEU A 417 66.94 -10.02 48.35
N ARG A 418 66.92 -10.83 47.27
CA ARG A 418 68.09 -11.60 46.84
C ARG A 418 69.26 -10.70 46.48
N PHE A 419 69.02 -9.62 45.75
CA PHE A 419 70.06 -8.67 45.40
C PHE A 419 70.66 -7.98 46.64
N GLU A 420 69.84 -7.61 47.62
CA GLU A 420 70.31 -7.06 48.89
C GLU A 420 71.12 -8.07 49.71
N GLN A 421 70.70 -9.34 49.73
CA GLN A 421 71.43 -10.42 50.37
C GLN A 421 72.79 -10.66 49.69
N ASP A 422 72.83 -10.73 48.35
CA ASP A 422 74.07 -10.90 47.58
C ASP A 422 75.02 -9.71 47.78
N LYS A 423 74.48 -8.49 47.81
CA LYS A 423 75.24 -7.28 48.16
C LYS A 423 75.80 -7.38 49.58
N GLY A 424 75.00 -7.81 50.55
CA GLY A 424 75.42 -8.02 51.94
C GLY A 424 76.54 -9.05 52.06
N ASN A 425 76.41 -10.19 51.38
CA ASN A 425 77.43 -11.23 51.32
C ASN A 425 78.74 -10.67 50.73
N LEU A 426 78.68 -9.95 49.61
CA LEU A 426 79.86 -9.35 48.97
C LEU A 426 80.54 -8.32 49.88
N VAL A 427 79.77 -7.50 50.59
CA VAL A 427 80.31 -6.57 51.59
C VAL A 427 80.96 -7.33 52.74
N GLY A 428 80.34 -8.40 53.21
CA GLY A 428 80.90 -9.29 54.24
C GLY A 428 82.23 -9.91 53.81
N GLU A 429 82.29 -10.49 52.61
CA GLU A 429 83.53 -11.04 52.03
C GLU A 429 84.62 -9.97 51.89
N PHE A 430 84.25 -8.75 51.48
CA PHE A 430 85.18 -7.64 51.37
C PHE A 430 85.69 -7.20 52.75
N GLN A 431 84.82 -7.12 53.75
CA GLN A 431 85.18 -6.81 55.13
C GLN A 431 86.10 -7.88 55.72
N GLU A 432 85.78 -9.17 55.53
CA GLU A 432 86.63 -10.28 55.99
C GLU A 432 88.01 -10.21 55.32
N ARG A 433 88.07 -9.95 54.01
CA ARG A 433 89.33 -9.76 53.30
C ARG A 433 90.11 -8.55 53.82
N GLN A 434 89.44 -7.43 54.12
CA GLN A 434 90.07 -6.27 54.75
C GLN A 434 90.61 -6.62 56.14
N THR A 435 89.84 -7.30 56.99
CA THR A 435 90.27 -7.75 58.32
C THR A 435 91.48 -8.68 58.22
N ASN A 436 91.47 -9.62 57.28
CA ASN A 436 92.61 -10.51 57.04
C ASN A 436 93.86 -9.74 56.60
N ILE A 437 93.72 -8.74 55.72
CA ILE A 437 94.84 -7.87 55.33
C ILE A 437 95.35 -7.05 56.52
N ILE A 438 94.45 -6.48 57.32
CA ILE A 438 94.83 -5.72 58.53
C ILE A 438 95.58 -6.62 59.50
N GLN A 439 95.06 -7.82 59.78
CA GLN A 439 95.72 -8.80 60.65
C GLN A 439 97.10 -9.18 60.11
N GLN A 440 97.22 -9.44 58.80
CA GLN A 440 98.50 -9.76 58.18
C GLN A 440 99.50 -8.61 58.31
N LEU A 441 99.06 -7.36 58.14
CA LEU A 441 99.89 -6.17 58.35
C LEU A 441 100.29 -6.01 59.82
N GLU A 442 99.40 -6.34 60.75
CA GLU A 442 99.66 -6.26 62.19
C GLU A 442 100.64 -7.35 62.66
N ASP A 443 100.52 -8.56 62.11
CA ASP A 443 101.47 -9.66 62.31
C ASP A 443 102.85 -9.32 61.70
N GLN A 444 102.88 -8.72 60.50
CA GLN A 444 104.11 -8.22 59.88
C GLN A 444 104.76 -7.14 60.75
N LYS A 445 103.98 -6.17 61.23
CA LYS A 445 104.46 -5.13 62.15
C LYS A 445 105.01 -5.74 63.44
N SER A 446 104.31 -6.71 64.05
CA SER A 446 104.76 -7.42 65.25
C SER A 446 106.08 -8.17 65.00
N THR A 447 106.21 -8.81 63.84
CA THR A 447 107.44 -9.49 63.42
C THR A 447 108.60 -8.50 63.28
N ILE A 448 108.37 -7.37 62.62
CA ILE A 448 109.37 -6.29 62.46
C ILE A 448 109.77 -5.73 63.83
N ILE A 449 108.81 -5.45 64.71
CA ILE A 449 109.08 -4.98 66.08
C ILE A 449 109.94 -6.00 66.82
N THR A 450 109.60 -7.29 66.75
CA THR A 450 110.36 -8.36 67.40
C THR A 450 111.79 -8.47 66.86
N GLN A 451 111.97 -8.33 65.54
CA GLN A 451 113.30 -8.32 64.92
C GLN A 451 114.14 -7.13 65.39
N TYR A 452 113.56 -5.92 65.42
CA TYR A 452 114.27 -4.74 65.92
C TYR A 452 114.56 -4.85 67.42
N GLN A 453 113.65 -5.41 68.22
CA GLN A 453 113.88 -5.65 69.63
C GLN A 453 115.05 -6.63 69.84
N ALA A 454 115.10 -7.73 69.08
CA ALA A 454 116.22 -8.67 69.12
C ALA A 454 117.55 -8.02 68.67
N GLN A 455 117.52 -7.14 67.66
CA GLN A 455 118.72 -6.37 67.26
C GLN A 455 119.18 -5.42 68.36
N ILE A 456 118.25 -4.73 69.04
CA ILE A 456 118.56 -3.86 70.19
C ILE A 456 119.17 -4.70 71.32
N ASP A 457 118.59 -5.85 71.65
CA ASP A 457 119.08 -6.73 72.71
C ASP A 457 120.48 -7.28 72.36
N ALA A 458 120.73 -7.67 71.11
CA ALA A 458 122.04 -8.10 70.64
C ALA A 458 123.08 -6.97 70.70
N LEU A 459 122.71 -5.74 70.32
CA LEU A 459 123.57 -4.56 70.45
C LEU A 459 123.88 -4.23 71.91
N LEU A 460 122.89 -4.37 72.80
CA LEU A 460 123.08 -4.19 74.24
C LEU A 460 124.01 -5.27 74.81
N GLU A 461 123.85 -6.53 74.40
CA GLU A 461 124.71 -7.64 74.81
C GLU A 461 126.14 -7.44 74.29
N GLN A 462 126.31 -7.01 73.03
CA GLN A 462 127.60 -6.63 72.49
C GLN A 462 128.24 -5.49 73.29
N GLN A 463 127.49 -4.44 73.61
CA GLN A 463 127.98 -3.35 74.46
C GLN A 463 128.37 -3.83 75.85
N GLN A 464 127.64 -4.77 76.44
CA GLN A 464 127.99 -5.36 77.73
C GLN A 464 129.27 -6.20 77.63
N LEU A 465 129.45 -6.97 76.55
CA LEU A 465 130.67 -7.73 76.27
C LEU A 465 131.86 -6.80 76.08
N GLU A 466 131.72 -5.73 75.29
CA GLU A 466 132.76 -4.70 75.13
C GLU A 466 133.08 -4.02 76.47
N ARG A 467 132.07 -3.70 77.29
CA ARG A 467 132.29 -3.17 78.64
C ARG A 467 133.05 -4.15 79.54
N ARG A 468 132.72 -5.44 79.49
CA ARG A 468 133.43 -6.49 80.25
C ARG A 468 134.86 -6.66 79.76
N ALA A 469 135.07 -6.70 78.45
CA ALA A 469 136.40 -6.80 77.84
C ALA A 469 137.26 -5.58 78.18
N LEU A 470 136.69 -4.38 78.12
CA LEU A 470 137.37 -3.15 78.52
C LEU A 470 137.69 -3.14 80.02
N SER A 471 136.76 -3.62 80.86
CA SER A 471 137.01 -3.79 82.30
C SER A 471 138.09 -4.83 82.58
N GLN A 472 138.14 -5.94 81.85
CA GLN A 472 139.20 -6.93 81.93
C GLN A 472 140.54 -6.34 81.49
N HIS A 473 140.58 -5.62 80.38
CA HIS A 473 141.78 -4.93 79.92
C HIS A 473 142.29 -3.91 80.95
N PHE A 474 141.38 -3.14 81.59
CA PHE A 474 141.78 -2.25 82.67
C PHE A 474 142.34 -3.01 83.88
N GLU A 475 141.80 -4.18 84.22
CA GLU A 475 142.31 -4.99 85.33
C GLU A 475 143.66 -5.66 84.99
N GLU A 476 143.83 -6.14 83.76
CA GLU A 476 145.10 -6.66 83.23
C GLU A 476 146.18 -5.58 83.17
N GLU A 477 145.84 -4.37 82.72
CA GLU A 477 146.77 -3.24 82.67
C GLU A 477 147.15 -2.76 84.08
N LYS A 478 146.20 -2.77 85.03
CA LYS A 478 146.45 -2.52 86.45
C LYS A 478 147.39 -3.57 87.06
N GLU A 479 147.19 -4.85 86.77
CA GLU A 479 148.11 -5.94 87.15
C GLU A 479 149.51 -5.75 86.53
N ARG A 480 149.59 -5.33 85.26
CA ARG A 480 150.85 -5.00 84.58
C ARG A 480 151.61 -3.87 85.26
N ILE A 481 150.93 -2.77 85.58
CA ILE A 481 151.53 -1.62 86.27
C ILE A 481 151.99 -2.02 87.67
N LEU A 482 151.22 -2.83 88.39
CA LEU A 482 151.63 -3.36 89.70
C LEU A 482 152.85 -4.28 89.60
N ALA A 483 152.93 -5.11 88.56
CA ALA A 483 154.09 -5.97 88.30
C ALA A 483 155.34 -5.15 87.92
N GLN A 484 155.17 -4.07 87.15
CA GLN A 484 156.25 -3.16 86.79
C GLN A 484 156.76 -2.39 88.02
N ALA A 485 155.86 -1.88 88.86
CA ALA A 485 156.23 -1.23 90.12
C ALA A 485 156.95 -2.20 91.09
N ARG A 486 156.61 -3.50 91.06
CA ARG A 486 157.35 -4.54 91.82
C ARG A 486 158.76 -4.75 91.27
N ARG A 487 158.94 -4.81 89.94
CA ARG A 487 160.26 -4.93 89.31
C ARG A 487 161.13 -3.71 89.58
N GLU A 488 160.59 -2.50 89.45
CA GLU A 488 161.34 -1.26 89.74
C GLU A 488 161.75 -1.20 91.22
N LYS A 489 160.91 -1.70 92.14
CA LYS A 489 161.25 -1.85 93.56
C LYS A 489 162.39 -2.86 93.80
N GLU A 490 162.42 -3.98 93.09
CA GLU A 490 163.50 -4.97 93.17
C GLU A 490 164.81 -4.42 92.56
N GLU A 491 164.73 -3.68 91.45
CA GLU A 491 165.88 -3.02 90.82
C GLU A 491 166.48 -1.91 91.70
N LEU A 492 165.65 -1.10 92.36
CA LEU A 492 166.10 -0.10 93.35
C LEU A 492 166.74 -0.74 94.59
N MET A 493 166.27 -1.92 95.01
CA MET A 493 166.88 -2.66 96.11
C MET A 493 168.26 -3.22 95.73
N HIS A 494 168.43 -3.66 94.48
CA HIS A 494 169.73 -4.09 93.96
C HIS A 494 170.72 -2.94 93.73
N GLN A 495 170.26 -1.76 93.33
CA GLN A 495 171.12 -0.57 93.21
C GLN A 495 171.63 -0.06 94.58
N SER A 496 170.79 -0.07 95.61
CA SER A 496 171.19 0.32 96.97
C SER A 496 172.29 -0.59 97.56
N LEU A 497 172.29 -1.88 97.24
CA LEU A 497 173.33 -2.83 97.67
C LEU A 497 174.67 -2.64 96.92
N ASN A 498 174.63 -2.06 95.72
CA ASN A 498 175.81 -1.82 94.90
C ASN A 498 176.52 -0.50 95.29
N ASP A 499 175.76 0.53 95.67
CA ASP A 499 176.30 1.81 96.16
C ASP A 499 176.97 1.68 97.55
N GLU A 500 176.49 0.76 98.40
CA GLU A 500 177.06 0.47 99.72
C GLU A 500 178.42 -0.27 99.63
N ALA A 501 178.63 -1.07 98.57
CA ALA A 501 179.91 -1.71 98.28
C ALA A 501 180.96 -0.70 97.77
N GLN A 502 180.55 0.27 96.95
CA GLN A 502 181.43 1.31 96.41
C GLN A 502 181.84 2.37 97.47
N GLN A 503 181.00 2.64 98.47
CA GLN A 503 181.37 3.52 99.59
C GLN A 503 182.43 2.90 100.52
N LYS A 504 182.47 1.57 100.66
CA LYS A 504 183.46 0.87 101.50
C LYS A 504 184.86 0.87 100.89
N GLU A 505 184.99 0.75 99.56
CA GLU A 505 186.29 0.85 98.87
C GLU A 505 186.86 2.27 98.91
N LEU A 506 186.01 3.30 98.82
CA LEU A 506 186.44 4.70 98.88
C LEU A 506 186.93 5.14 100.26
N GLN A 507 186.47 4.45 101.32
CA GLN A 507 186.84 4.75 102.70
C GLN A 507 188.20 4.15 103.07
N ASN A 508 188.51 2.93 102.61
CA ASN A 508 189.84 2.32 102.77
C ASN A 508 190.96 3.13 102.09
N ILE A 509 190.72 3.68 100.88
CA ILE A 509 191.72 4.49 100.16
C ILE A 509 192.00 5.82 100.86
N LYS A 510 191.04 6.37 101.62
CA LYS A 510 191.23 7.61 102.40
C LYS A 510 192.02 7.39 103.69
N GLU A 511 191.96 6.21 104.28
CA GLU A 511 192.71 5.87 105.50
C GLU A 511 194.20 5.62 105.18
N GLU A 512 194.51 4.94 104.08
CA GLU A 512 195.91 4.75 103.62
C GLU A 512 196.63 6.07 103.29
N TYR A 513 195.91 7.08 102.75
CA TYR A 513 196.48 8.39 102.47
C TYR A 513 196.76 9.23 103.73
N LYS A 514 196.08 8.91 104.85
CA LYS A 514 196.24 9.61 106.13
C LYS A 514 197.46 9.08 106.91
N GLU A 515 197.66 7.77 106.91
CA GLU A 515 198.81 7.12 107.56
C GLU A 515 200.15 7.52 106.90
N LEU A 516 200.18 7.62 105.57
CA LEU A 516 201.39 8.03 104.83
C LEU A 516 201.79 9.49 105.09
N ARG A 517 200.83 10.35 105.48
CA ARG A 517 201.08 11.76 105.80
C ARG A 517 201.59 11.96 107.23
N GLU A 518 201.22 11.07 108.15
CA GLU A 518 201.65 11.12 109.55
C GLU A 518 203.07 10.54 109.74
N GLU A 519 203.48 9.55 108.93
CA GLU A 519 204.87 9.04 108.96
C GLU A 519 205.88 10.06 108.41
N TYR A 520 205.54 10.81 107.38
CA TYR A 520 206.44 11.82 106.81
C TYR A 520 206.69 13.01 107.77
N ALA A 521 205.72 13.30 108.66
CA ALA A 521 205.85 14.37 109.67
C ALA A 521 206.70 13.93 110.88
N LYS A 522 206.70 12.64 111.24
CA LYS A 522 207.52 12.12 112.35
C LYS A 522 209.01 12.10 112.00
N LEU A 523 209.35 11.73 110.77
CA LEU A 523 210.75 11.67 110.32
C LEU A 523 211.40 13.07 110.20
N GLN A 524 210.59 14.13 110.06
CA GLN A 524 211.07 15.51 110.02
C GLN A 524 211.40 16.08 111.40
N ASN A 525 210.82 15.54 112.49
CA ASN A 525 211.09 16.01 113.86
C ASN A 525 212.26 15.26 114.50
N GLU A 526 212.41 13.96 114.28
CA GLU A 526 213.50 13.18 114.88
C GLU A 526 214.89 13.57 114.34
N TYR A 527 214.97 14.04 113.09
CA TYR A 527 216.23 14.56 112.55
C TYR A 527 216.68 15.87 113.20
N ASN A 528 215.76 16.69 113.70
CA ASN A 528 216.09 17.98 114.28
C ASN A 528 216.46 17.91 115.77
N GLU A 529 216.04 16.85 116.49
CA GLU A 529 216.35 16.70 117.92
C GLU A 529 217.66 15.96 118.21
N TRP A 530 218.21 15.20 117.25
CA TRP A 530 219.44 14.43 117.46
C TRP A 530 220.75 15.14 117.11
N ILE A 531 220.73 16.43 116.75
CA ILE A 531 221.97 17.20 116.49
C ILE A 531 222.25 18.29 117.54
N GLU A 532 221.38 18.49 118.54
CA GLU A 532 221.61 19.55 119.54
C GLU A 532 222.20 19.08 120.88
N LEU A 533 222.30 17.78 121.16
CA LEU A 533 222.78 17.32 122.48
C LEU A 533 223.67 16.08 122.39
N VAL A 534 224.96 16.31 122.66
CA VAL A 534 226.11 15.39 122.75
C VAL A 534 226.97 15.53 121.49
N GLU A 535 227.91 16.48 121.40
CA GLU A 535 228.96 16.89 122.36
C GLU A 535 229.74 18.08 121.71
N THR A 536 230.21 19.17 122.34
CA THR A 536 231.12 19.28 123.51
C THR A 536 231.79 17.95 123.83
N ASP A 537 232.72 17.38 123.05
CA ASP A 537 233.93 17.96 122.45
C ASP A 537 234.22 17.45 121.02
N SER A 538 234.05 18.29 120.01
CA SER A 538 235.18 18.91 119.31
C SER A 538 234.73 20.00 118.32
N PRO A 539 235.49 21.10 118.21
CA PRO A 539 235.20 22.20 117.30
C PRO A 539 235.52 21.75 115.89
N GLY A 540 234.59 21.91 114.97
CA GLY A 540 234.73 21.18 113.72
C GLY A 540 234.09 21.75 112.48
N ARG A 541 233.76 23.05 112.49
CA ARG A 541 233.25 23.84 111.37
C ARG A 541 231.83 23.52 110.90
#